data_AF-A0A6P0SMJ5-F1
#
_entry.id   AF-A0A6P0SMJ5-F1
#
_cell.length_a   1.000
_cell.length_b   1.000
_cell.length_c   1.000
_cell.angle_alpha   90.00
_cell.angle_beta   90.00
_cell.angle_gamma   90.00
#
_symmetry.space_group_name_H-M   'P 1'
#
loop_
_entity.id
_entity.type
_entity.pdbx_description
1 polymer ?
#
loop_
_entity_poly.entity_id
_entity_poly.type
_entity_poly.pdbx_seq_one_letter_code
_entity_poly.pdbx_strand_id
1 'polypeptide(L)'
;MQLLQILQNIASHVRLDYSTLQISYDDFPSIEVPTAKIWQIQKMSHKIQHNYLKLKLMELIYRIYYEGSLIKKTSQPIQTNEQILKEIASAEVDWEFYQELEKNNHSKGWFHSDYLVVKQEDDSSLAVKYDGITIHIRPERYLKLEEQSASVNDLVSVWTPPGAIERQLYRAAGDGDIDNSVWKDPENQVVFAYFN
;
A
#
# COMPACT_ATOMS: atom_id res chain seq x y z
N MET A 1 6.28 13.63 25.73
CA MET A 1 6.33 12.47 26.66
C MET A 1 6.11 11.10 26.00
N GLN A 2 5.41 11.00 24.85
CA GLN A 2 5.09 9.71 24.22
C GLN A 2 6.28 8.93 23.62
N LEU A 3 7.29 9.61 23.05
CA LEU A 3 8.42 8.94 22.37
C LEU A 3 9.28 8.08 23.31
N LEU A 4 9.59 8.60 24.50
CA LEU A 4 10.39 7.86 25.48
C LEU A 4 9.68 6.59 25.94
N GLN A 5 8.36 6.65 26.14
CA GLN A 5 7.55 5.49 26.49
C GLN A 5 7.50 4.46 25.35
N ILE A 6 7.42 4.90 24.10
CA ILE A 6 7.49 4.01 22.93
C ILE A 6 8.85 3.31 22.88
N LEU A 7 9.95 4.05 23.02
CA LEU A 7 11.30 3.47 23.00
C LEU A 7 11.54 2.51 24.18
N GLN A 8 11.02 2.84 25.37
CA GLN A 8 11.07 1.95 26.54
C GLN A 8 10.24 0.68 26.32
N ASN A 9 9.06 0.81 25.73
CA ASN A 9 8.21 -0.33 25.37
C ASN A 9 8.86 -1.23 24.32
N ILE A 10 9.50 -0.63 23.30
CA ILE A 10 10.29 -1.39 22.31
C ILE A 10 11.41 -2.16 23.02
N ALA A 11 12.19 -1.47 23.85
CA ALA A 11 13.31 -2.07 24.57
C ALA A 11 12.89 -3.21 25.52
N SER A 12 11.69 -3.16 26.09
CA SER A 12 11.23 -4.19 27.04
C SER A 12 10.60 -5.42 26.37
N HIS A 13 10.27 -5.38 25.08
CA HIS A 13 9.60 -6.49 24.36
C HIS A 13 10.41 -7.03 23.17
N VAL A 14 11.53 -6.40 22.81
CA VAL A 14 12.47 -6.97 21.85
C VAL A 14 13.19 -8.16 22.48
N ARG A 15 13.15 -9.31 21.79
CA ARG A 15 13.91 -10.51 22.16
C ARG A 15 14.95 -10.79 21.08
N LEU A 16 16.17 -11.06 21.52
CA LEU A 16 17.32 -11.40 20.68
C LEU A 16 17.66 -12.87 20.88
N ASP A 17 17.59 -13.65 19.82
CA ASP A 17 18.12 -15.01 19.81
C ASP A 17 19.47 -15.02 19.08
N TYR A 18 20.55 -15.14 19.86
CA TYR A 18 21.91 -15.19 19.33
C TYR A 18 22.23 -16.52 18.62
N SER A 19 21.48 -17.58 18.92
CA SER A 19 21.68 -18.90 18.30
C SER A 19 21.11 -18.95 16.90
N THR A 20 19.97 -18.30 16.65
CA THR A 20 19.31 -18.22 15.34
C THR A 20 19.55 -16.90 14.62
N LEU A 21 20.21 -15.94 15.29
CA LEU A 21 20.41 -14.56 14.85
C LEU A 21 19.09 -13.83 14.51
N GLN A 22 18.02 -14.20 15.22
CA GLN A 22 16.68 -13.63 15.03
C GLN A 22 16.38 -12.55 16.07
N ILE A 23 15.57 -11.59 15.64
CA ILE A 23 15.03 -10.53 16.49
C ILE A 23 13.52 -10.58 16.37
N SER A 24 12.83 -10.74 17.50
CA SER A 24 11.37 -10.77 17.56
C SER A 24 10.84 -9.67 18.47
N TYR A 25 9.61 -9.25 18.19
CA TYR A 25 8.86 -8.29 18.99
C TYR A 25 7.43 -8.81 19.14
N ASP A 26 6.87 -8.77 20.35
CA ASP A 26 5.65 -9.52 20.70
C ASP A 26 4.43 -9.21 19.81
N ASP A 27 4.35 -8.01 19.24
CA ASP A 27 3.26 -7.57 18.34
C ASP A 27 3.69 -7.36 16.87
N PHE A 28 4.91 -7.75 16.49
CA PHE A 28 5.41 -7.59 15.11
C PHE A 28 5.86 -8.93 14.52
N PRO A 29 5.57 -9.18 13.22
CA PRO A 29 6.11 -10.35 12.54
C PRO A 29 7.64 -10.35 12.66
N SER A 30 8.20 -11.50 13.04
CA SER A 30 9.65 -11.69 13.06
C SER A 30 10.23 -11.29 11.70
N ILE A 31 11.36 -10.58 11.70
CA ILE A 31 12.06 -10.27 10.46
C ILE A 31 12.71 -11.58 10.00
N GLU A 32 11.97 -12.36 9.23
CA GLU A 32 12.44 -13.64 8.71
C GLU A 32 13.59 -13.40 7.72
N VAL A 33 14.73 -13.98 8.04
CA VAL A 33 15.90 -13.98 7.17
C VAL A 33 15.88 -15.30 6.41
N PRO A 34 16.07 -15.29 5.08
CA PRO A 34 16.17 -16.53 4.32
C PRO A 34 17.23 -17.44 4.94
N THR A 35 16.81 -18.65 5.32
CA THR A 35 17.59 -19.61 6.13
C THR A 35 18.96 -19.91 5.53
N ALA A 36 19.08 -19.80 4.20
CA ALA A 36 20.32 -19.97 3.44
C ALA A 36 21.45 -18.99 3.81
N LYS A 37 21.14 -17.81 4.38
CA LYS A 37 22.15 -16.79 4.74
C LYS A 37 22.59 -16.85 6.21
N ILE A 38 21.74 -17.38 7.11
CA ILE A 38 22.00 -17.40 8.57
C ILE A 38 23.21 -18.28 8.92
N TRP A 39 23.28 -19.48 8.32
CA TRP A 39 24.39 -20.43 8.53
C TRP A 39 25.76 -19.83 8.17
N GLN A 40 25.81 -18.99 7.13
CA GLN A 40 27.06 -18.34 6.72
C GLN A 40 27.52 -17.32 7.77
N ILE A 41 26.59 -16.55 8.33
CA ILE A 41 26.88 -15.52 9.35
C ILE A 41 27.25 -16.14 10.69
N GLN A 42 26.62 -17.25 11.08
CA GLN A 42 26.99 -18.00 12.29
C GLN A 42 28.44 -18.54 12.25
N LYS A 43 28.98 -18.81 11.05
CA LYS A 43 30.38 -19.21 10.86
C LYS A 43 31.37 -18.04 10.89
N MET A 44 30.89 -16.80 10.86
CA MET A 44 31.74 -15.60 10.93
C MET A 44 32.10 -15.25 12.38
N SER A 45 33.03 -14.32 12.56
CA SER A 45 33.45 -13.88 13.90
C SER A 45 32.28 -13.27 14.70
N HIS A 46 32.37 -13.36 16.03
CA HIS A 46 31.37 -12.76 16.93
C HIS A 46 31.15 -11.26 16.68
N LYS A 47 32.20 -10.53 16.25
CA LYS A 47 32.09 -9.11 15.88
C LYS A 47 31.14 -8.91 14.71
N ILE A 48 31.19 -9.79 13.70
CA ILE A 48 30.32 -9.71 12.53
C ILE A 48 28.88 -10.10 12.90
N GLN A 49 28.70 -11.16 13.69
CA GLN A 49 27.38 -11.57 14.19
C GLN A 49 26.72 -10.46 15.02
N HIS A 50 27.49 -9.78 15.88
CA HIS A 50 27.01 -8.67 16.69
C HIS A 50 26.64 -7.45 15.83
N ASN A 51 27.46 -7.09 14.84
CA ASN A 51 27.15 -6.01 13.90
C ASN A 51 25.88 -6.31 13.08
N TYR A 52 25.70 -7.57 12.69
CA TYR A 52 24.51 -8.02 11.98
C TYR A 52 23.24 -7.85 12.84
N LEU A 53 23.27 -8.31 14.09
CA LEU A 53 22.15 -8.12 15.03
C LEU A 53 21.88 -6.65 15.31
N LYS A 54 22.91 -5.81 15.41
CA LYS A 54 22.75 -4.36 15.57
C LYS A 54 22.00 -3.73 14.39
N LEU A 55 22.33 -4.13 13.16
CA LEU A 55 21.64 -3.64 11.96
C LEU A 55 20.17 -4.10 11.94
N LYS A 56 19.91 -5.36 12.26
CA LYS A 56 18.54 -5.90 12.36
C LYS A 56 17.72 -5.23 13.45
N LEU A 57 18.35 -4.88 14.57
CA LEU A 57 17.69 -4.14 15.64
C LEU A 57 17.34 -2.73 15.19
N MET A 58 18.24 -2.05 14.47
CA MET A 58 17.95 -0.73 13.90
C MET A 58 16.83 -0.77 12.86
N GLU A 59 16.82 -1.79 12.00
CA GLU A 59 15.74 -2.04 11.02
C GLU A 59 14.41 -2.25 11.72
N LEU A 60 14.36 -3.08 12.78
CA LEU A 60 13.15 -3.31 13.57
C LEU A 60 12.67 -2.04 14.27
N ILE A 61 13.56 -1.26 14.89
CA ILE A 61 13.19 0.00 15.56
C ILE A 61 12.63 0.99 14.54
N TYR A 62 13.29 1.13 13.38
CA TYR A 62 12.82 1.96 12.29
C TYR A 62 11.44 1.52 11.81
N ARG A 63 11.25 0.20 11.65
CA ARG A 63 9.98 -0.41 11.24
C ARG A 63 8.88 -0.18 12.27
N ILE A 64 9.12 -0.41 13.56
CA ILE A 64 8.12 -0.14 14.61
C ILE A 64 7.80 1.35 14.69
N TYR A 65 8.81 2.22 14.57
CA TYR A 65 8.60 3.66 14.61
C TYR A 65 7.77 4.15 13.41
N TYR A 66 8.09 3.68 12.21
CA TYR A 66 7.46 4.12 10.97
C TYR A 66 6.17 3.32 10.66
N GLU A 67 6.24 2.00 10.58
CA GLU A 67 5.08 1.12 10.38
C GLU A 67 4.14 1.08 11.59
N GLY A 68 4.61 1.17 12.84
CA GLY A 68 3.71 1.28 14.00
C GLY A 68 2.94 2.61 14.04
N SER A 69 3.49 3.68 13.45
CA SER A 69 2.75 4.92 13.20
C SER A 69 1.73 4.79 12.07
N LEU A 70 2.02 3.96 11.06
CA LEU A 70 1.11 3.64 9.96
C LEU A 70 -0.01 2.69 10.40
N ILE A 71 0.27 1.65 11.20
CA ILE A 71 -0.73 0.69 11.69
C ILE A 71 -1.73 1.40 12.62
N LYS A 72 -1.30 2.32 13.50
CA LYS A 72 -2.24 3.13 14.30
C LYS A 72 -3.10 4.08 13.48
N LYS A 73 -2.66 4.50 12.28
CA LYS A 73 -3.49 5.25 11.33
C LYS A 73 -4.41 4.33 10.51
N THR A 74 -4.00 3.08 10.27
CA THR A 74 -4.70 2.13 9.38
C THR A 74 -5.67 1.23 10.15
N SER A 75 -5.56 1.14 11.48
CA SER A 75 -6.48 0.41 12.37
C SER A 75 -7.67 1.26 12.83
N GLN A 76 -8.06 2.28 12.07
CA GLN A 76 -9.38 2.90 12.24
C GLN A 76 -10.41 2.02 11.53
N PRO A 77 -11.57 1.73 12.16
CA PRO A 77 -12.61 0.96 11.52
C PRO A 77 -13.07 1.68 10.25
N ILE A 78 -13.58 0.91 9.28
CA ILE A 78 -14.13 1.33 7.98
C ILE A 78 -14.53 2.81 8.02
N GLN A 79 -13.66 3.64 7.46
CA GLN A 79 -13.93 5.05 7.38
C GLN A 79 -15.16 5.21 6.50
N THR A 80 -16.21 5.84 7.01
CA THR A 80 -17.31 6.24 6.14
C THR A 80 -16.75 7.11 5.01
N ASN A 81 -17.40 7.17 3.85
CA ASN A 81 -16.93 8.04 2.76
C ASN A 81 -16.65 9.47 3.24
N GLU A 82 -17.43 9.98 4.20
CA GLU A 82 -17.20 11.27 4.84
C GLU A 82 -15.91 11.37 5.66
N GLN A 83 -15.49 10.29 6.33
CA GLN A 83 -14.23 10.23 7.08
C GLN A 83 -13.03 10.14 6.14
N ILE A 84 -13.12 9.34 5.06
CA ILE A 84 -12.09 9.27 4.01
C ILE A 84 -11.91 10.65 3.37
N LEU A 85 -13.01 11.30 2.97
CA LEU A 85 -12.98 12.63 2.38
C LEU A 85 -12.42 13.67 3.34
N LYS A 86 -12.72 13.58 4.65
CA LYS A 86 -12.12 14.44 5.68
C LYS A 86 -10.64 14.16 5.86
N GLU A 87 -10.18 12.92 5.81
CA GLU A 87 -8.75 12.59 5.91
C GLU A 87 -7.98 13.13 4.69
N ILE A 88 -8.48 12.89 3.48
CA ILE A 88 -7.91 13.45 2.23
C ILE A 88 -7.90 14.98 2.29
N ALA A 89 -8.98 15.61 2.76
CA ALA A 89 -9.04 17.07 2.91
C ALA A 89 -8.13 17.60 4.05
N SER A 90 -7.82 16.76 5.05
CA SER A 90 -6.94 17.10 6.17
C SER A 90 -5.47 16.81 5.91
N ALA A 91 -5.16 16.01 4.87
CA ALA A 91 -3.81 15.88 4.39
C ALA A 91 -3.40 17.25 3.85
N GLU A 92 -2.23 17.73 4.27
CA GLU A 92 -1.59 18.96 3.77
C GLU A 92 -1.16 18.75 2.31
N VAL A 93 -2.12 18.55 1.42
CA VAL A 93 -1.91 18.41 -0.01
C VAL A 93 -1.72 19.82 -0.57
N ASP A 94 -0.57 20.05 -1.17
CA ASP A 94 -0.36 21.22 -2.02
C ASP A 94 -1.18 21.05 -3.30
N TRP A 95 -2.40 21.59 -3.28
CA TRP A 95 -3.35 21.50 -4.38
C TRP A 95 -2.88 22.23 -5.65
N GLU A 96 -2.05 23.26 -5.53
CA GLU A 96 -1.48 23.95 -6.69
C GLU A 96 -0.45 23.05 -7.37
N PHE A 97 0.43 22.41 -6.59
CA PHE A 97 1.37 21.43 -7.13
C PHE A 97 0.67 20.20 -7.71
N TYR A 98 -0.41 19.72 -7.08
CA TYR A 98 -1.23 18.64 -7.62
C TYR A 98 -1.82 19.00 -8.98
N GLN A 99 -2.42 20.20 -9.11
CA GLN A 99 -3.00 20.64 -10.37
C GLN A 99 -1.95 20.72 -11.48
N GLU A 100 -0.74 21.19 -11.16
CA GLU A 100 0.36 21.19 -12.14
C GLU A 100 0.79 19.77 -12.50
N LEU A 101 0.88 18.84 -11.55
CA LEU A 101 1.19 17.44 -11.83
C LEU A 101 0.12 16.77 -12.71
N GLU A 102 -1.16 16.97 -12.42
CA GLU A 102 -2.28 16.42 -13.19
C GLU A 102 -2.33 17.02 -14.61
N LYS A 103 -2.12 18.34 -14.72
CA LYS A 103 -2.10 19.05 -16.01
C LYS A 103 -0.95 18.60 -16.92
N ASN A 104 0.19 18.24 -16.34
CA ASN A 104 1.35 17.73 -17.07
C ASN A 104 1.33 16.19 -17.23
N ASN A 105 0.35 15.50 -16.65
CA ASN A 105 0.13 14.08 -16.87
C ASN A 105 -0.66 13.89 -18.18
N HIS A 106 0.03 13.47 -19.23
CA HIS A 106 -0.57 13.25 -20.54
C HIS A 106 -1.18 11.84 -20.71
N SER A 107 -1.15 11.01 -19.67
CA SER A 107 -1.85 9.73 -19.65
C SER A 107 -3.36 9.96 -19.66
N LYS A 108 -4.09 9.05 -20.30
CA LYS A 108 -5.55 9.04 -20.39
C LYS A 108 -6.17 8.25 -19.25
N GLY A 109 -5.41 7.32 -18.65
CA GLY A 109 -5.87 6.41 -17.63
C GLY A 109 -5.49 4.97 -17.94
N TRP A 110 -5.96 4.06 -17.10
CA TRP A 110 -5.72 2.63 -17.27
C TRP A 110 -6.98 1.85 -16.90
N PHE A 111 -7.02 0.58 -17.29
CA PHE A 111 -8.01 -0.34 -16.75
C PHE A 111 -7.42 -1.08 -15.56
N HIS A 112 -8.14 -1.03 -14.44
CA HIS A 112 -7.85 -1.80 -13.25
C HIS A 112 -8.71 -3.07 -13.27
N SER A 113 -8.06 -4.24 -13.32
CA SER A 113 -8.73 -5.54 -13.40
C SER A 113 -9.34 -5.99 -12.06
N ASP A 114 -10.07 -7.10 -12.12
CA ASP A 114 -10.55 -7.90 -10.98
C ASP A 114 -11.64 -7.25 -10.12
N TYR A 115 -12.42 -6.34 -10.68
CA TYR A 115 -13.65 -5.88 -10.04
C TYR A 115 -14.75 -6.92 -10.20
N LEU A 116 -15.37 -7.33 -9.09
CA LEU A 116 -16.50 -8.26 -9.10
C LEU A 116 -17.81 -7.50 -9.28
N VAL A 117 -18.61 -7.84 -10.29
CA VAL A 117 -19.97 -7.31 -10.44
C VAL A 117 -20.85 -7.91 -9.34
N VAL A 118 -21.29 -7.08 -8.40
CA VAL A 118 -22.12 -7.53 -7.26
C VAL A 118 -23.60 -7.26 -7.46
N LYS A 119 -23.96 -6.29 -8.31
CA LYS A 119 -25.35 -5.94 -8.59
C LYS A 119 -25.47 -5.17 -9.91
N GLN A 120 -26.56 -5.38 -10.61
CA GLN A 120 -27.03 -4.51 -11.69
C GLN A 120 -28.20 -3.67 -11.16
N GLU A 121 -28.13 -2.36 -11.34
CA GLU A 121 -29.16 -1.42 -10.91
C GLU A 121 -30.22 -1.21 -12.02
N ASP A 122 -31.38 -0.69 -11.64
CA ASP A 122 -32.51 -0.46 -12.56
C ASP A 122 -32.17 0.55 -13.67
N ASP A 123 -31.19 1.43 -13.43
CA ASP A 123 -30.69 2.41 -14.40
C ASP A 123 -29.61 1.85 -15.33
N SER A 124 -29.41 0.52 -15.34
CA SER A 124 -28.37 -0.18 -16.08
C SER A 124 -26.93 0.09 -15.62
N SER A 125 -26.74 0.79 -14.50
CA SER A 125 -25.42 0.86 -13.86
C SER A 125 -25.07 -0.48 -13.18
N LEU A 126 -23.78 -0.73 -13.02
CA LEU A 126 -23.26 -1.88 -12.29
C LEU A 126 -22.64 -1.41 -10.98
N ALA A 127 -23.00 -2.06 -9.89
CA ALA A 127 -22.24 -2.01 -8.67
C ALA A 127 -21.13 -3.06 -8.75
N VAL A 128 -19.89 -2.60 -8.71
CA VAL A 128 -18.70 -3.45 -8.79
C VAL A 128 -17.86 -3.30 -7.53
N LYS A 129 -17.24 -4.40 -7.08
CA LYS A 129 -16.53 -4.46 -5.80
C LYS A 129 -15.09 -4.90 -5.99
N TYR A 130 -14.17 -4.16 -5.39
CA TYR A 130 -12.75 -4.50 -5.28
C TYR A 130 -12.24 -4.12 -3.89
N ASP A 131 -11.45 -4.99 -3.28
CA ASP A 131 -10.84 -4.78 -1.95
C ASP A 131 -11.79 -4.21 -0.87
N GLY A 132 -13.02 -4.73 -0.82
CA GLY A 132 -14.03 -4.30 0.15
C GLY A 132 -14.79 -3.02 -0.22
N ILE A 133 -14.35 -2.27 -1.24
CA ILE A 133 -15.00 -1.05 -1.73
C ILE A 133 -15.95 -1.39 -2.87
N THR A 134 -17.20 -0.88 -2.79
CA THR A 134 -18.19 -0.98 -3.86
C THR A 134 -18.33 0.38 -4.55
N ILE A 135 -18.18 0.42 -5.87
CA ILE A 135 -18.40 1.60 -6.71
C ILE A 135 -19.52 1.33 -7.71
N HIS A 136 -20.27 2.37 -8.05
CA HIS A 136 -21.30 2.31 -9.09
C HIS A 136 -20.76 2.90 -10.38
N ILE A 137 -20.79 2.11 -11.46
CA ILE A 137 -20.23 2.48 -12.75
C ILE A 137 -21.25 2.33 -13.87
N ARG A 138 -21.05 3.12 -14.92
CA ARG A 138 -21.74 2.97 -16.20
C ARG A 138 -20.93 2.08 -17.13
N PRO A 139 -21.41 0.88 -17.51
CA PRO A 139 -20.65 -0.07 -18.34
C PRO A 139 -20.08 0.56 -19.60
N GLU A 140 -20.87 1.35 -20.30
CA GLU A 140 -20.52 1.99 -21.57
C GLU A 140 -19.37 3.00 -21.48
N ARG A 141 -19.08 3.51 -20.28
CA ARG A 141 -18.03 4.51 -20.04
C ARG A 141 -16.80 3.93 -19.35
N TYR A 142 -17.00 2.97 -18.47
CA TYR A 142 -15.97 2.52 -17.54
C TYR A 142 -15.52 1.08 -17.75
N LEU A 143 -16.17 0.30 -18.63
CA LEU A 143 -15.73 -1.04 -18.98
C LEU A 143 -15.16 -1.09 -20.39
N LYS A 144 -14.31 -2.09 -20.63
CA LYS A 144 -13.88 -2.45 -21.99
C LYS A 144 -15.08 -2.86 -22.82
N LEU A 145 -14.98 -2.66 -24.14
CA LEU A 145 -16.06 -2.97 -25.06
C LEU A 145 -16.53 -4.44 -24.94
N GLU A 146 -15.59 -5.38 -24.78
CA GLU A 146 -15.89 -6.80 -24.55
C GLU A 146 -16.56 -7.11 -23.19
N GLU A 147 -16.46 -6.23 -22.21
CA GLU A 147 -16.96 -6.42 -20.84
C GLU A 147 -18.27 -5.65 -20.60
N GLN A 148 -18.78 -4.87 -21.56
CA GLN A 148 -19.99 -4.05 -21.37
C GLN A 148 -21.26 -4.87 -21.10
N SER A 149 -21.27 -6.13 -21.50
CA SER A 149 -22.37 -7.07 -21.24
C SER A 149 -22.18 -7.92 -19.98
N ALA A 150 -21.24 -7.54 -19.10
CA ALA A 150 -20.96 -8.27 -17.87
C ALA A 150 -22.19 -8.37 -16.96
N SER A 151 -22.35 -9.53 -16.35
CA SER A 151 -23.46 -9.90 -15.46
C SER A 151 -22.97 -10.05 -14.02
N VAL A 152 -23.92 -10.19 -13.09
CA VAL A 152 -23.60 -10.40 -11.68
C VAL A 152 -22.73 -11.66 -11.51
N ASN A 153 -21.67 -11.51 -10.72
CA ASN A 153 -20.57 -12.46 -10.48
C ASN A 153 -19.46 -12.50 -11.54
N ASP A 154 -19.52 -11.69 -12.60
CA ASP A 154 -18.40 -11.56 -13.54
C ASP A 154 -17.28 -10.69 -12.95
N LEU A 155 -16.04 -10.97 -13.36
CA LEU A 155 -14.90 -10.09 -13.14
C LEU A 155 -14.73 -9.18 -14.35
N VAL A 156 -14.54 -7.89 -14.09
CA VAL A 156 -14.40 -6.86 -15.11
C VAL A 156 -13.22 -5.93 -14.82
N SER A 157 -12.77 -5.24 -15.86
CA SER A 157 -11.73 -4.22 -15.78
C SER A 157 -12.36 -2.83 -15.81
N VAL A 158 -12.11 -2.03 -14.78
CA VAL A 158 -12.72 -0.70 -14.62
C VAL A 158 -11.73 0.39 -14.99
N TRP A 159 -12.15 1.33 -15.83
CA TRP A 159 -11.36 2.49 -16.23
C TRP A 159 -11.13 3.44 -15.05
N THR A 160 -9.86 3.74 -14.78
CA THR A 160 -9.41 4.64 -13.71
C THR A 160 -8.70 5.87 -14.27
N PRO A 161 -8.77 7.01 -13.58
CA PRO A 161 -8.09 8.24 -13.99
C PRO A 161 -6.57 8.08 -13.98
N PRO A 162 -5.82 8.83 -14.81
CA PRO A 162 -4.36 8.73 -14.97
C PRO A 162 -3.54 9.17 -13.75
N GLY A 163 -4.16 9.95 -12.87
CA GLY A 163 -3.58 10.42 -11.61
C GLY A 163 -4.47 10.02 -10.43
N ALA A 164 -3.84 9.70 -9.30
CA ALA A 164 -4.53 9.50 -8.04
C ALA A 164 -3.72 10.10 -6.88
N ILE A 165 -4.42 10.68 -5.90
CA ILE A 165 -3.82 11.04 -4.62
C ILE A 165 -4.02 9.89 -3.65
N GLU A 166 -2.91 9.41 -3.09
CA GLU A 166 -2.92 8.52 -1.95
C GLU A 166 -2.21 9.21 -0.79
N ARG A 167 -3.00 9.75 0.14
CA ARG A 167 -2.50 10.52 1.29
C ARG A 167 -1.71 11.76 0.84
N GLN A 168 -0.38 11.75 0.99
CA GLN A 168 0.54 12.84 0.61
C GLN A 168 1.36 12.50 -0.65
N LEU A 169 0.94 11.49 -1.42
CA LEU A 169 1.60 11.07 -2.65
C LEU A 169 0.67 11.29 -3.83
N TYR A 170 1.18 11.95 -4.86
CA TYR A 170 0.63 11.88 -6.20
C TYR A 170 1.18 10.65 -6.91
N ARG A 171 0.28 9.84 -7.44
CA ARG A 171 0.59 8.68 -8.27
C ARG A 171 0.16 8.98 -9.69
N ALA A 172 1.10 8.92 -10.63
CA ALA A 172 0.80 8.90 -12.05
C ALA A 172 0.99 7.49 -12.60
N ALA A 173 0.05 7.01 -13.39
CA ALA A 173 0.23 5.78 -14.15
C ALA A 173 0.18 6.05 -15.66
N GLY A 174 1.03 5.36 -16.41
CA GLY A 174 1.04 5.39 -17.87
C GLY A 174 -0.19 4.73 -18.50
N ASP A 175 -0.43 5.02 -19.78
CA ASP A 175 -1.50 4.40 -20.57
C ASP A 175 -1.26 2.89 -20.71
N GLY A 176 -2.25 2.07 -20.35
CA GLY A 176 -2.18 0.62 -20.54
C GLY A 176 -3.18 -0.18 -19.71
N ASP A 177 -3.18 -1.50 -19.88
CA ASP A 177 -3.81 -2.41 -18.93
C ASP A 177 -2.80 -2.69 -17.82
N ILE A 178 -3.10 -2.21 -16.61
CA ILE A 178 -2.29 -2.50 -15.43
C ILE A 178 -2.88 -3.76 -14.79
N ASP A 179 -2.30 -4.92 -15.12
CA ASP A 179 -2.59 -6.17 -14.43
C ASP A 179 -2.18 -6.07 -12.95
N ASN A 180 -2.89 -6.75 -12.05
CA ASN A 180 -2.56 -6.80 -10.63
C ASN A 180 -1.19 -7.45 -10.34
N SER A 181 -0.52 -8.02 -11.34
CA SER A 181 0.89 -8.44 -11.26
C SER A 181 1.88 -7.26 -11.30
N VAL A 182 1.45 -6.08 -11.74
CA VAL A 182 2.25 -4.84 -11.85
C VAL A 182 2.75 -4.34 -10.49
N TRP A 183 2.03 -4.64 -9.40
CA TRP A 183 2.40 -4.27 -8.03
C TRP A 183 3.68 -4.93 -7.51
N LYS A 184 4.29 -5.86 -8.27
CA LYS A 184 5.50 -6.59 -7.90
C LYS A 184 6.70 -6.35 -8.82
N ASP A 185 6.54 -5.60 -9.91
CA ASP A 185 7.60 -5.42 -10.91
C ASP A 185 8.11 -3.96 -10.97
N PRO A 186 9.38 -3.69 -10.62
CA PRO A 186 9.97 -2.36 -10.68
C PRO A 186 10.12 -1.78 -12.11
N GLU A 187 9.81 -2.53 -13.17
CA GLU A 187 9.82 -2.03 -14.55
C GLU A 187 8.50 -1.38 -15.01
N ASN A 188 7.46 -1.34 -14.16
CA ASN A 188 6.18 -0.75 -14.56
C ASN A 188 6.06 0.76 -14.37
N GLN A 189 5.31 1.39 -15.28
CA GLN A 189 5.15 2.83 -15.54
C GLN A 189 4.34 3.58 -14.46
N VAL A 190 4.70 3.42 -13.19
CA VAL A 190 4.09 4.16 -12.08
C VAL A 190 5.13 5.08 -11.46
N VAL A 191 4.83 6.37 -11.43
CA VAL A 191 5.68 7.40 -10.81
C VAL A 191 4.99 7.94 -9.58
N PHE A 192 5.75 8.05 -8.49
CA PHE A 192 5.30 8.65 -7.24
C PHE A 192 5.98 10.00 -7.04
N ALA A 193 5.18 11.04 -6.77
CA ALA A 193 5.65 12.36 -6.35
C ALA A 193 5.12 12.67 -4.96
N TYR A 194 5.97 13.17 -4.07
CA TYR A 194 5.62 13.48 -2.69
C TYR A 194 5.27 14.97 -2.55
N PHE A 195 4.17 15.27 -1.86
CA PHE A 195 3.81 16.61 -1.43
C PHE A 195 4.54 16.90 -0.11
N ASN A 196 5.52 17.80 -0.11
CA ASN A 196 6.27 18.22 1.08
C ASN A 196 5.44 19.07 2.02
#